data_AF-A0A3C1Y159-F1
#
_entry.id   AF-A0A3C1Y159-F1
#
_cell.length_a   1.000
_cell.length_b   1.000
_cell.length_c   1.000
_cell.angle_alpha   90.00
_cell.angle_beta   90.00
_cell.angle_gamma   90.00
#
_symmetry.space_group_name_H-M   'P 1'
#
loop_
_entity.id
_entity.type
_entity.pdbx_description
1 polymer ?
#
loop_
_entity_poly.entity_id
_entity_poly.type
_entity_poly.pdbx_seq_one_letter_code
_entity_poly.pdbx_strand_id
1 'polypeptide(L)'
;LAHAAHIPAPWSIVAGVGAAACLSIRWPTLNYSLVTTTILTVTPDADIVAGAVDKTLAIVVGSIAGTLAAFAVLPLSARYSMRYNLAASLQLYGELLVEWAAAVHEGRVRPRPRDTPALERTHWRARDMASQSRSVPIRILGADTQAHRLQERIEELWLTVPLMERVGGMELTDNVCQRLGPALHDVAQAARQQIDGLARVIRDKGAKAPMCSTGEPFAKLDAAVEEAASGGGFTARERAAVDLIRWSWHEVTRELDALCDAVQPES
;
A
#
# COMPACT_ATOMS: atom_id res chain seq x y z
N LEU A 1 49.14 -8.41 -19.19
CA LEU A 1 48.24 -7.92 -18.12
C LEU A 1 47.68 -9.11 -17.34
N ALA A 2 48.59 -9.86 -16.69
CA ALA A 2 48.29 -11.08 -15.96
C ALA A 2 48.73 -10.85 -14.53
N HIS A 3 47.79 -10.46 -13.67
CA HIS A 3 47.85 -10.49 -12.19
C HIS A 3 46.40 -10.49 -11.69
N ALA A 4 45.60 -11.43 -12.21
CA ALA A 4 44.28 -11.71 -11.66
C ALA A 4 44.52 -12.51 -10.37
N ALA A 5 44.18 -11.89 -9.24
CA ALA A 5 44.34 -12.44 -7.91
C ALA A 5 43.90 -13.91 -7.84
N HIS A 6 44.79 -14.77 -7.32
CA HIS A 6 44.47 -16.13 -6.90
C HIS A 6 43.51 -16.07 -5.71
N ILE A 7 42.24 -15.78 -5.98
CA ILE A 7 41.16 -15.90 -5.01
C ILE A 7 40.84 -17.40 -4.94
N PRO A 8 40.94 -18.05 -3.76
CA PRO A 8 40.57 -19.46 -3.62
C PRO A 8 39.15 -19.69 -4.15
N ALA A 9 38.91 -20.80 -4.85
CA ALA A 9 37.61 -21.15 -5.43
C ALA A 9 36.38 -20.91 -4.51
N PRO A 10 36.41 -21.13 -3.17
CA PRO A 10 35.27 -20.79 -2.32
C PRO A 10 35.00 -19.28 -2.24
N TRP A 11 36.02 -18.43 -2.28
CA TRP A 11 35.88 -16.98 -2.19
C TRP A 11 35.41 -16.35 -3.50
N SER A 12 35.72 -16.95 -4.65
CA SER A 12 35.17 -16.50 -5.94
C SER A 12 33.68 -16.83 -6.07
N ILE A 13 33.23 -17.94 -5.48
CA ILE A 13 31.79 -18.28 -5.37
C ILE A 13 31.08 -17.30 -4.44
N VAL A 14 31.66 -17.02 -3.25
CA VAL A 14 31.09 -16.03 -2.32
C VAL A 14 31.03 -14.63 -2.95
N ALA A 15 32.09 -14.22 -3.65
CA ALA A 15 32.11 -12.93 -4.36
C ALA A 15 31.11 -12.89 -5.53
N GLY A 16 30.97 -13.98 -6.29
CA GLY A 16 30.02 -14.09 -7.41
C GLY A 16 28.56 -14.10 -6.95
N VAL A 17 28.23 -14.88 -5.92
CA VAL A 17 26.90 -14.93 -5.30
C VAL A 17 26.59 -13.61 -4.60
N GLY A 18 27.56 -13.01 -3.91
CA GLY A 18 27.42 -11.70 -3.28
C GLY A 18 27.18 -10.58 -4.29
N ALA A 19 27.93 -10.54 -5.39
CA ALA A 19 27.74 -9.57 -6.46
C ALA A 19 26.40 -9.77 -7.19
N ALA A 20 26.01 -11.02 -7.44
CA ALA A 20 24.72 -11.35 -8.07
C ALA A 20 23.52 -11.00 -7.16
N ALA A 21 23.63 -11.24 -5.85
CA ALA A 21 22.62 -10.83 -4.87
C ALA A 21 22.52 -9.30 -4.77
N CYS A 22 23.65 -8.59 -4.84
CA CYS A 22 23.65 -7.13 -4.87
C CYS A 22 23.04 -6.58 -6.17
N LEU A 23 23.27 -7.27 -7.30
CA LEU A 23 22.65 -6.94 -8.59
C LEU A 23 21.14 -7.19 -8.61
N SER A 24 20.66 -8.28 -8.00
CA SER A 24 19.22 -8.60 -7.96
C SER A 24 18.44 -7.65 -7.05
N ILE A 25 19.08 -7.13 -5.99
CA ILE A 25 18.53 -6.03 -5.18
C ILE A 25 18.31 -4.78 -6.03
N ARG A 26 19.19 -4.53 -7.02
CA ARG A 26 19.05 -3.38 -7.91
C ARG A 26 18.04 -3.63 -9.04
N TRP A 27 18.03 -4.81 -9.67
CA TRP A 27 17.18 -5.14 -10.84
C TRP A 27 16.46 -6.50 -10.70
N PRO A 28 15.19 -6.52 -10.27
CA PRO A 28 14.45 -7.75 -9.94
C PRO A 28 14.02 -8.59 -11.16
N THR A 29 14.11 -8.06 -12.38
CA THR A 29 13.81 -8.81 -13.63
C THR A 29 14.89 -9.84 -13.99
N LEU A 30 16.02 -9.85 -13.28
CA LEU A 30 17.13 -10.80 -13.49
C LEU A 30 17.06 -12.05 -12.58
N ASN A 31 16.00 -12.23 -11.78
CA ASN A 31 15.90 -13.34 -10.83
C ASN A 31 16.00 -14.75 -11.47
N TYR A 32 15.65 -14.91 -12.75
CA TYR A 32 15.78 -16.18 -13.45
C TYR A 32 17.23 -16.57 -13.79
N SER A 33 18.15 -15.61 -13.96
CA SER A 33 19.57 -15.93 -14.23
C SER A 33 20.34 -16.32 -12.97
N LEU A 34 19.85 -15.93 -11.78
CA LEU A 34 20.48 -16.20 -10.49
C LEU A 34 20.43 -17.71 -10.16
N VAL A 35 19.34 -18.38 -10.52
CA VAL A 35 19.20 -19.86 -10.39
C VAL A 35 20.21 -20.57 -11.30
N THR A 36 20.35 -20.13 -12.55
CA THR A 36 21.25 -20.74 -13.54
C THR A 36 22.73 -20.56 -13.18
N THR A 37 23.08 -19.39 -12.63
CA THR A 37 24.46 -19.11 -12.21
C THR A 37 24.86 -19.95 -11.00
N THR A 38 23.93 -20.15 -10.05
CA THR A 38 24.15 -20.98 -8.86
C THR A 38 24.32 -22.46 -9.24
N ILE A 39 23.55 -22.95 -10.23
CA ILE A 39 23.67 -24.33 -10.75
C ILE A 39 25.00 -24.53 -11.50
N LEU A 40 25.40 -23.59 -12.36
CA LEU A 40 26.65 -23.68 -13.13
C LEU A 40 27.91 -23.59 -12.26
N THR A 41 27.88 -22.86 -11.14
CA THR A 41 29.01 -22.82 -10.20
C THR A 41 29.23 -24.12 -9.42
N VAL A 42 28.26 -25.04 -9.41
CA VAL A 42 28.32 -26.31 -8.64
C VAL A 42 28.92 -27.47 -9.46
N THR A 43 29.22 -27.29 -10.75
CA THR A 43 29.84 -28.35 -11.57
C THR A 43 31.08 -27.86 -12.33
N PRO A 44 32.28 -28.25 -11.87
CA PRO A 44 33.34 -28.64 -12.76
C PRO A 44 33.68 -30.14 -12.55
N ASP A 45 33.91 -30.79 -13.68
CA ASP A 45 33.92 -32.24 -13.87
C ASP A 45 35.19 -32.96 -13.35
N ALA A 46 35.05 -34.29 -13.25
CA ALA A 46 36.07 -35.36 -13.28
C ALA A 46 37.23 -35.36 -12.25
N ASP A 47 36.94 -35.61 -10.96
CA ASP A 47 37.69 -36.58 -10.14
C ASP A 47 36.98 -36.84 -8.79
N ILE A 48 36.66 -38.10 -8.53
CA ILE A 48 35.54 -38.47 -7.63
C ILE A 48 35.98 -38.73 -6.17
N VAL A 49 37.28 -38.84 -5.86
CA VAL A 49 37.71 -39.33 -4.52
C VAL A 49 38.56 -38.35 -3.71
N ALA A 50 39.28 -37.40 -4.33
CA ALA A 50 40.14 -36.46 -3.58
C ALA A 50 39.44 -35.18 -3.07
N GLY A 51 38.26 -34.85 -3.62
CA GLY A 51 37.58 -33.56 -3.39
C GLY A 51 36.32 -33.62 -2.51
N ALA A 52 36.10 -34.69 -1.75
CA ALA A 52 34.86 -34.87 -0.99
C ALA A 52 34.67 -33.77 0.09
N VAL A 53 35.74 -33.41 0.81
CA VAL A 53 35.70 -32.37 1.84
C VAL A 53 35.44 -30.98 1.24
N ASP A 54 36.07 -30.66 0.10
CA ASP A 54 35.82 -29.40 -0.62
C ASP A 54 34.39 -29.34 -1.20
N LYS A 55 33.85 -30.46 -1.67
CA LYS A 55 32.45 -30.56 -2.12
C LYS A 55 31.47 -30.38 -0.97
N THR A 56 31.72 -31.00 0.18
CA THR A 56 30.87 -30.82 1.38
C THR A 56 30.94 -29.38 1.87
N LEU A 57 32.14 -28.77 1.90
CA LEU A 57 32.31 -27.39 2.33
C LEU A 57 31.65 -26.40 1.36
N ALA A 58 31.72 -26.65 0.05
CA ALA A 58 31.01 -25.87 -0.96
C ALA A 58 29.48 -25.97 -0.83
N ILE A 59 28.93 -27.16 -0.55
CA ILE A 59 27.49 -27.36 -0.31
C ILE A 59 27.04 -26.64 0.97
N VAL A 60 27.83 -26.75 2.05
CA VAL A 60 27.53 -26.10 3.34
C VAL A 60 27.56 -24.58 3.18
N VAL A 61 28.61 -24.04 2.53
CA VAL A 61 28.73 -22.59 2.28
C VAL A 61 27.63 -22.11 1.32
N GLY A 62 27.32 -22.87 0.26
CA GLY A 62 26.24 -22.54 -0.68
C GLY A 62 24.86 -22.57 -0.03
N SER A 63 24.63 -23.51 0.89
CA SER A 63 23.38 -23.61 1.66
C SER A 63 23.26 -22.48 2.67
N ILE A 64 24.32 -22.17 3.44
CA ILE A 64 24.33 -21.04 4.37
C ILE A 64 24.14 -19.70 3.61
N ALA A 65 24.80 -19.54 2.46
CA ALA A 65 24.63 -18.37 1.62
C ALA A 65 23.22 -18.27 1.05
N GLY A 66 22.63 -19.38 0.58
CA GLY A 66 21.24 -19.45 0.11
C GLY A 66 20.23 -19.14 1.22
N THR A 67 20.46 -19.65 2.42
CA THR A 67 19.65 -19.37 3.61
C THR A 67 19.76 -17.90 4.01
N LEU A 68 20.97 -17.34 4.11
CA LEU A 68 21.19 -15.92 4.42
C LEU A 68 20.59 -15.00 3.34
N ALA A 69 20.71 -15.37 2.06
CA ALA A 69 20.08 -14.66 0.96
C ALA A 69 18.55 -14.71 1.06
N ALA A 70 17.97 -15.87 1.39
CA ALA A 70 16.53 -15.99 1.62
C ALA A 70 16.08 -15.11 2.81
N PHE A 71 16.83 -15.11 3.92
CA PHE A 71 16.54 -14.27 5.08
C PHE A 71 16.73 -12.77 4.84
N ALA A 72 17.55 -12.35 3.87
CA ALA A 72 17.71 -10.95 3.51
C ALA A 72 16.72 -10.48 2.43
N VAL A 73 16.50 -11.31 1.39
CA VAL A 73 15.73 -10.95 0.19
C VAL A 73 14.22 -11.10 0.40
N LEU A 74 13.76 -12.13 1.11
CA LEU A 74 12.33 -12.33 1.37
C LEU A 74 11.69 -11.18 2.18
N PRO A 75 12.27 -10.70 3.31
CA PRO A 75 11.64 -9.61 4.05
C PRO A 75 11.69 -8.27 3.31
N LEU A 76 12.73 -8.00 2.51
CA LEU A 76 12.80 -6.77 1.70
C LEU A 76 11.77 -6.78 0.56
N SER A 77 11.65 -7.91 -0.15
CA SER A 77 10.66 -8.05 -1.21
C SER A 77 9.22 -8.03 -0.67
N ALA A 78 8.98 -8.68 0.48
CA ALA A 78 7.70 -8.62 1.18
C ALA A 78 7.34 -7.19 1.59
N ARG A 79 8.29 -6.41 2.11
CA ARG A 79 8.06 -5.00 2.48
C ARG A 79 7.75 -4.11 1.28
N TYR A 80 8.46 -4.29 0.17
CA TYR A 80 8.19 -3.51 -1.05
C TYR A 80 6.81 -3.83 -1.63
N SER A 81 6.48 -5.12 -1.73
CA SER A 81 5.18 -5.57 -2.22
C SER A 81 4.04 -5.18 -1.27
N MET A 82 4.24 -5.20 0.05
CA MET A 82 3.26 -4.69 1.03
C MET A 82 2.93 -3.22 0.77
N ARG A 83 3.96 -2.35 0.64
CA ARG A 83 3.77 -0.92 0.36
C ARG A 83 3.04 -0.68 -0.97
N TYR A 84 3.38 -1.46 -1.98
CA TYR A 84 2.72 -1.38 -3.28
C TYR A 84 1.23 -1.75 -3.19
N ASN A 85 0.90 -2.87 -2.52
CA ASN A 85 -0.49 -3.30 -2.36
C ASN A 85 -1.29 -2.34 -1.46
N LEU A 86 -0.67 -1.79 -0.40
CA LEU A 86 -1.30 -0.75 0.44
C LEU A 86 -1.63 0.49 -0.39
N ALA A 87 -0.66 1.00 -1.14
CA ALA A 87 -0.85 2.17 -2.01
C ALA A 87 -1.93 1.92 -3.07
N ALA A 88 -1.94 0.73 -3.70
CA ALA A 88 -2.98 0.36 -4.66
C ALA A 88 -4.37 0.29 -4.01
N SER A 89 -4.46 -0.27 -2.80
CA SER A 89 -5.72 -0.37 -2.06
C SER A 89 -6.31 1.00 -1.71
N LEU A 90 -5.45 1.95 -1.32
CA LEU A 90 -5.83 3.34 -1.06
C LEU A 90 -6.34 4.03 -2.33
N GLN A 91 -5.65 3.86 -3.46
CA GLN A 91 -6.08 4.46 -4.73
C GLN A 91 -7.44 3.95 -5.19
N LEU A 92 -7.66 2.63 -5.11
CA LEU A 92 -8.98 2.05 -5.42
C LEU A 92 -10.07 2.60 -4.51
N TYR A 93 -9.75 2.85 -3.23
CA TYR A 93 -10.69 3.50 -2.32
C TYR A 93 -10.98 4.95 -2.72
N GLY A 94 -9.96 5.73 -3.12
CA GLY A 94 -10.14 7.08 -3.64
C GLY A 94 -10.98 7.14 -4.93
N GLU A 95 -10.80 6.18 -5.82
CA GLU A 95 -11.63 6.02 -7.03
C GLU A 95 -13.09 5.74 -6.66
N LEU A 96 -13.32 4.83 -5.71
CA LEU A 96 -14.65 4.52 -5.20
C LEU A 96 -15.34 5.74 -4.61
N LEU A 97 -14.63 6.57 -3.84
CA LEU A 97 -15.19 7.80 -3.26
C LEU A 97 -15.67 8.79 -4.34
N VAL A 98 -14.88 8.96 -5.40
CA VAL A 98 -15.24 9.84 -6.54
C VAL A 98 -16.42 9.26 -7.32
N GLU A 99 -16.41 7.96 -7.60
CA GLU A 99 -17.52 7.30 -8.30
C GLU A 99 -18.81 7.36 -7.48
N TRP A 100 -18.70 7.20 -6.16
CA TRP A 100 -19.82 7.36 -5.24
C TRP A 100 -20.41 8.77 -5.28
N ALA A 101 -19.57 9.80 -5.21
CA ALA A 101 -20.03 11.19 -5.26
C ALA A 101 -20.61 11.56 -6.64
N ALA A 102 -20.02 11.07 -7.72
CA ALA A 102 -20.57 11.23 -9.07
C ALA A 102 -21.95 10.55 -9.20
N ALA A 103 -22.12 9.35 -8.65
CA ALA A 103 -23.41 8.67 -8.63
C ALA A 103 -24.47 9.45 -7.85
N VAL A 104 -24.11 10.11 -6.73
CA VAL A 104 -25.03 11.01 -6.02
C VAL A 104 -25.40 12.20 -6.90
N HIS A 105 -24.42 12.87 -7.51
CA HIS A 105 -24.68 14.04 -8.34
C HIS A 105 -25.59 13.72 -9.54
N GLU A 106 -25.42 12.54 -10.14
CA GLU A 106 -26.20 12.09 -11.30
C GLU A 106 -27.50 11.36 -10.92
N GLY A 107 -27.79 11.18 -9.61
CA GLY A 107 -28.97 10.43 -9.15
C GLY A 107 -28.95 8.94 -9.50
N ARG A 108 -27.77 8.37 -9.77
CA ARG A 108 -27.59 6.95 -10.11
C ARG A 108 -27.42 6.08 -8.88
N VAL A 109 -27.55 4.77 -9.08
CA VAL A 109 -27.18 3.77 -8.08
C VAL A 109 -25.69 3.92 -7.76
N ARG A 110 -25.37 4.11 -6.47
CA ARG A 110 -23.98 4.23 -6.00
C ARG A 110 -23.29 2.87 -6.03
N PRO A 111 -22.00 2.82 -6.38
CA PRO A 111 -21.23 1.60 -6.34
C PRO A 111 -21.15 1.07 -4.90
N ARG A 112 -21.29 -0.25 -4.73
CA ARG A 112 -21.02 -0.88 -3.43
C ARG A 112 -19.55 -1.29 -3.39
N PRO A 113 -18.83 -1.06 -2.28
CA PRO A 113 -17.44 -1.51 -2.15
C PRO A 113 -17.28 -3.01 -2.43
N ARG A 114 -18.30 -3.81 -2.08
CA ARG A 114 -18.36 -5.25 -2.30
C ARG A 114 -18.35 -5.65 -3.80
N ASP A 115 -18.77 -4.77 -4.69
CA ASP A 115 -18.77 -5.02 -6.13
C ASP A 115 -17.39 -4.80 -6.75
N THR A 116 -16.42 -4.33 -5.97
CA THR A 116 -15.03 -4.10 -6.39
C THR A 116 -14.10 -5.16 -5.78
N PRO A 117 -14.04 -6.41 -6.32
CA PRO A 117 -13.23 -7.47 -5.75
C PRO A 117 -11.73 -7.17 -5.79
N ALA A 118 -11.28 -6.20 -6.59
CA ALA A 118 -9.90 -5.72 -6.58
C ALA A 118 -9.54 -4.97 -5.29
N LEU A 119 -10.48 -4.19 -4.74
CA LEU A 119 -10.32 -3.40 -3.52
C LEU A 119 -10.08 -4.32 -2.32
N GLU A 120 -10.94 -5.33 -2.13
CA GLU A 120 -10.82 -6.31 -1.04
C GLU A 120 -9.57 -7.19 -1.19
N ARG A 121 -9.26 -7.65 -2.42
CA ARG A 121 -8.06 -8.47 -2.67
C ARG A 121 -6.76 -7.73 -2.39
N THR A 122 -6.65 -6.46 -2.78
CA THR A 122 -5.43 -5.68 -2.55
C THR A 122 -5.24 -5.37 -1.07
N HIS A 123 -6.31 -5.06 -0.35
CA HIS A 123 -6.30 -4.91 1.10
C HIS A 123 -5.89 -6.21 1.81
N TRP A 124 -6.53 -7.33 1.49
CA TRP A 124 -6.22 -8.62 2.11
C TRP A 124 -4.76 -9.03 1.88
N ARG A 125 -4.25 -8.86 0.65
CA ARG A 125 -2.83 -9.11 0.35
C ARG A 125 -1.90 -8.21 1.15
N ALA A 126 -2.22 -6.92 1.26
CA ALA A 126 -1.42 -6.01 2.07
C ALA A 126 -1.36 -6.44 3.53
N ARG A 127 -2.50 -6.85 4.11
CA ARG A 127 -2.61 -7.30 5.49
C ARG A 127 -1.89 -8.63 5.75
N ASP A 128 -2.03 -9.60 4.85
CA ASP A 128 -1.32 -10.88 4.90
C ASP A 128 0.20 -10.67 4.85
N MET A 129 0.68 -9.88 3.89
CA MET A 129 2.11 -9.59 3.75
C MET A 129 2.67 -8.80 4.94
N ALA A 130 1.88 -7.91 5.54
CA ALA A 130 2.26 -7.23 6.77
C ALA A 130 2.40 -8.20 7.94
N SER A 131 1.49 -9.17 8.08
CA SER A 131 1.59 -10.21 9.09
C SER A 131 2.84 -11.09 8.91
N GLN A 132 3.17 -11.44 7.66
CA GLN A 132 4.38 -12.20 7.34
C GLN A 132 5.65 -11.39 7.66
N SER A 133 5.63 -10.08 7.42
CA SER A 133 6.75 -9.19 7.73
C SER A 133 7.04 -9.06 9.24
N ARG A 134 6.05 -9.30 10.12
CA ARG A 134 6.20 -9.30 11.59
C ARG A 134 7.00 -10.48 12.11
N SER A 135 7.02 -11.59 11.37
CA SER A 135 7.57 -12.86 11.84
C SER A 135 9.11 -12.94 11.76
N VAL A 136 9.76 -11.99 11.08
CA VAL A 136 11.22 -11.99 10.91
C VAL A 136 11.85 -10.91 11.79
N PRO A 137 12.69 -11.28 12.79
CA PRO A 137 13.24 -10.35 13.77
C PRO A 137 14.43 -9.59 13.19
N ILE A 138 14.23 -8.82 12.11
CA ILE A 138 15.25 -7.90 11.61
C ILE A 138 14.97 -6.53 12.23
N ARG A 139 15.33 -6.38 13.52
CA ARG A 139 15.38 -5.10 14.28
C ARG A 139 16.44 -4.12 13.73
N ILE A 140 16.69 -4.12 12.43
CA ILE A 140 17.67 -3.24 11.81
C ILE A 140 16.95 -1.91 11.49
N LEU A 141 17.09 -0.99 12.44
CA LEU A 141 16.68 0.43 12.43
C LEU A 141 15.15 0.68 12.49
N GLY A 142 14.73 1.72 13.21
CA GLY A 142 13.33 2.13 13.52
C GLY A 142 12.37 2.38 12.35
N ALA A 143 12.69 1.92 11.15
CA ALA A 143 11.78 1.82 10.01
C ALA A 143 10.62 0.83 10.23
N ASP A 144 10.76 -0.13 11.15
CA ASP A 144 9.70 -1.12 11.44
C ASP A 144 8.48 -0.45 12.12
N THR A 145 8.71 0.42 13.11
CA THR A 145 7.62 1.07 13.86
C THR A 145 6.80 2.03 12.99
N GLN A 146 7.44 2.74 12.06
CA GLN A 146 6.72 3.67 11.17
C GLN A 146 5.85 2.92 10.15
N ALA A 147 6.33 1.80 9.61
CA ALA A 147 5.54 0.97 8.69
C ALA A 147 4.34 0.33 9.40
N HIS A 148 4.49 -0.06 10.67
CA HIS A 148 3.41 -0.61 11.48
C HIS A 148 2.36 0.44 11.84
N ARG A 149 2.78 1.63 12.31
CA ARG A 149 1.84 2.74 12.57
C ARG A 149 1.05 3.13 11.33
N LEU A 150 1.73 3.21 10.19
CA LEU A 150 1.09 3.50 8.91
C LEU A 150 0.06 2.41 8.55
N GLN A 151 0.39 1.14 8.75
CA GLN A 151 -0.56 0.06 8.53
C GLN A 151 -1.78 0.19 9.44
N GLU A 152 -1.59 0.43 10.74
CA GLU A 152 -2.70 0.62 11.70
C GLU A 152 -3.61 1.78 11.28
N ARG A 153 -3.04 2.93 10.87
CA ARG A 153 -3.84 4.06 10.36
C ARG A 153 -4.60 3.75 9.07
N ILE A 154 -4.00 2.98 8.17
CA ILE A 154 -4.70 2.53 6.96
C ILE A 154 -5.85 1.61 7.35
N GLU A 155 -5.66 0.69 8.30
CA GLU A 155 -6.72 -0.19 8.81
C GLU A 155 -7.87 0.59 9.47
N GLU A 156 -7.57 1.68 10.20
CA GLU A 156 -8.57 2.61 10.73
C GLU A 156 -9.37 3.29 9.61
N LEU A 157 -8.69 3.79 8.56
CA LEU A 157 -9.37 4.33 7.38
C LEU A 157 -10.28 3.27 6.72
N TRP A 158 -9.89 2.00 6.69
CA TRP A 158 -10.71 0.92 6.16
C TRP A 158 -12.02 0.70 6.93
N LEU A 159 -12.11 1.10 8.19
CA LEU A 159 -13.36 1.04 8.97
C LEU A 159 -14.44 1.99 8.43
N THR A 160 -14.07 2.95 7.58
CA THR A 160 -15.02 3.86 6.93
C THR A 160 -15.70 3.22 5.70
N VAL A 161 -15.15 2.15 5.12
CA VAL A 161 -15.72 1.47 3.94
C VAL A 161 -17.14 0.94 4.21
N PRO A 162 -17.42 0.23 5.32
CA PRO A 162 -18.78 -0.17 5.67
C PRO A 162 -19.74 0.99 5.90
N LEU A 163 -19.24 2.15 6.35
CA LEU A 163 -20.06 3.37 6.50
C LEU A 163 -20.51 3.84 5.12
N MET A 164 -19.57 3.95 4.17
CA MET A 164 -19.86 4.34 2.79
C MET A 164 -20.79 3.35 2.08
N GLU A 165 -20.66 2.05 2.36
CA GLU A 165 -21.60 1.03 1.86
C GLU A 165 -23.02 1.25 2.41
N ARG A 166 -23.14 1.48 3.73
CA ARG A 166 -24.43 1.72 4.38
C ARG A 166 -25.12 2.96 3.82
N VAL A 167 -24.37 4.06 3.69
CA VAL A 167 -24.91 5.32 3.13
C VAL A 167 -25.21 5.16 1.64
N GLY A 168 -24.40 4.41 0.90
CA GLY A 168 -24.63 4.08 -0.52
C GLY A 168 -25.91 3.27 -0.77
N GLY A 169 -26.43 2.58 0.23
CA GLY A 169 -27.69 1.83 0.15
C GLY A 169 -28.95 2.67 0.36
N MET A 170 -28.85 3.91 0.84
CA MET A 170 -30.03 4.73 1.18
C MET A 170 -30.65 5.39 -0.04
N GLU A 171 -31.94 5.19 -0.30
CA GLU A 171 -32.64 5.93 -1.37
C GLU A 171 -32.57 7.45 -1.15
N LEU A 172 -32.03 8.16 -2.15
CA LEU A 172 -31.95 9.62 -2.16
C LEU A 172 -32.96 10.18 -3.15
N THR A 173 -33.56 11.31 -2.79
CA THR A 173 -34.43 12.07 -3.70
C THR A 173 -33.59 12.95 -4.62
N ASP A 174 -34.15 13.33 -5.78
CA ASP A 174 -33.49 14.25 -6.71
C ASP A 174 -33.13 15.58 -6.05
N ASN A 175 -33.95 16.05 -5.10
CA ASN A 175 -33.69 17.26 -4.33
C ASN A 175 -32.41 17.15 -3.47
N VAL A 176 -32.16 16.01 -2.82
CA VAL A 176 -30.91 15.76 -2.07
C VAL A 176 -29.73 15.67 -3.03
N CYS A 177 -29.87 14.93 -4.13
CA CYS A 177 -28.83 14.78 -5.15
C CYS A 177 -28.39 16.11 -5.76
N GLN A 178 -29.34 16.99 -6.11
CA GLN A 178 -29.07 18.31 -6.69
C GLN A 178 -28.38 19.26 -5.70
N ARG A 179 -28.81 19.25 -4.42
CA ARG A 179 -28.27 20.16 -3.40
C ARG A 179 -26.91 19.73 -2.86
N LEU A 180 -26.72 18.44 -2.60
CA LEU A 180 -25.47 17.93 -2.02
C LEU A 180 -24.45 17.49 -3.07
N GLY A 181 -24.90 17.03 -4.24
CA GLY A 181 -24.05 16.39 -5.26
C GLY A 181 -22.79 17.19 -5.61
N PRO A 182 -22.88 18.50 -5.94
CA PRO A 182 -21.71 19.30 -6.26
C PRO A 182 -20.69 19.38 -5.12
N ALA A 183 -21.14 19.67 -3.89
CA ALA A 183 -20.24 19.78 -2.74
C ALA A 183 -19.62 18.42 -2.35
N LEU A 184 -20.38 17.34 -2.48
CA LEU A 184 -19.86 15.98 -2.29
C LEU A 184 -18.81 15.60 -3.33
N HIS A 185 -19.01 16.03 -4.59
CA HIS A 185 -18.03 15.81 -5.65
C HIS A 185 -16.71 16.50 -5.32
N ASP A 186 -16.75 17.75 -4.85
CA ASP A 186 -15.56 18.50 -4.46
C ASP A 186 -14.80 17.83 -3.30
N VAL A 187 -15.51 17.37 -2.27
CA VAL A 187 -14.92 16.62 -1.14
C VAL A 187 -14.28 15.33 -1.64
N ALA A 188 -14.96 14.58 -2.51
CA ALA A 188 -14.46 13.32 -3.04
C ALA A 188 -13.19 13.52 -3.90
N GLN A 189 -13.16 14.58 -4.72
CA GLN A 189 -11.98 14.93 -5.51
C GLN A 189 -10.79 15.30 -4.63
N ALA A 190 -11.01 16.11 -3.59
CA ALA A 190 -9.96 16.45 -2.64
C ALA A 190 -9.45 15.22 -1.88
N ALA A 191 -10.35 14.35 -1.42
CA ALA A 191 -10.01 13.09 -0.78
C ALA A 191 -9.15 12.20 -1.70
N ARG A 192 -9.53 12.09 -2.99
CA ARG A 192 -8.74 11.35 -3.99
C ARG A 192 -7.35 11.95 -4.17
N GLN A 193 -7.22 13.27 -4.27
CA GLN A 193 -5.92 13.93 -4.42
C GLN A 193 -5.00 13.68 -3.22
N GLN A 194 -5.55 13.74 -2.00
CA GLN A 194 -4.83 13.42 -0.76
C GLN A 194 -4.41 11.94 -0.73
N ILE A 195 -5.32 11.02 -1.07
CA ILE A 195 -5.05 9.58 -1.23
C ILE A 195 -3.94 9.32 -2.24
N ASP A 196 -3.95 9.97 -3.40
CA ASP A 196 -2.92 9.83 -4.43
C ASP A 196 -1.57 10.41 -3.98
N GLY A 197 -1.58 11.47 -3.17
CA GLY A 197 -0.41 11.97 -2.44
C GLY A 197 0.16 10.91 -1.50
N LEU A 198 -0.68 10.36 -0.61
CA LEU A 198 -0.30 9.35 0.37
C LEU A 198 0.21 8.08 -0.31
N ALA A 199 -0.49 7.58 -1.33
CA ALA A 199 -0.11 6.40 -2.08
C ALA A 199 1.26 6.54 -2.79
N ARG A 200 1.64 7.76 -3.18
CA ARG A 200 2.98 8.05 -3.71
C ARG A 200 4.04 8.01 -2.62
N VAL A 201 3.78 8.61 -1.46
CA VAL A 201 4.72 8.61 -0.31
C VAL A 201 4.93 7.20 0.26
N ILE A 202 3.88 6.38 0.28
CA ILE A 202 3.96 4.99 0.72
C ILE A 202 4.86 4.16 -0.23
N ARG A 203 4.79 4.43 -1.54
CA ARG A 203 5.62 3.76 -2.56
C ARG A 203 7.07 4.24 -2.53
N ASP A 204 7.27 5.55 -2.56
CA ASP A 204 8.58 6.15 -2.80
C ASP A 204 9.12 6.84 -1.55
N LYS A 205 10.22 6.30 -0.97
CA LYS A 205 10.88 6.77 0.27
C LYS A 205 11.46 8.20 0.24
N GLY A 206 11.19 8.99 -0.79
CA GLY A 206 11.62 10.38 -0.93
C GLY A 206 10.61 11.27 -1.65
N ALA A 207 9.36 10.81 -1.79
CA ALA A 207 8.31 11.65 -2.34
C ALA A 207 8.05 12.84 -1.41
N LYS A 208 7.64 13.97 -2.01
CA LYS A 208 7.23 15.15 -1.25
C LYS A 208 6.06 14.81 -0.34
N ALA A 209 6.00 15.48 0.81
CA ALA A 209 4.89 15.35 1.76
C ALA A 209 3.54 15.54 1.02
N PRO A 210 2.53 14.74 1.35
CA PRO A 210 1.23 14.85 0.73
C PRO A 210 0.56 16.17 1.16
N MET A 211 -0.26 16.74 0.28
CA MET A 211 -1.15 17.83 0.68
C MET A 211 -2.31 17.23 1.47
N CYS A 212 -2.40 17.55 2.77
CA CYS A 212 -3.56 17.23 3.60
C CYS A 212 -4.58 18.37 3.41
N SER A 213 -5.64 18.14 2.65
CA SER A 213 -6.49 19.23 2.15
C SER A 213 -7.98 18.88 2.10
N THR A 214 -8.45 17.93 2.90
CA THR A 214 -9.88 17.60 2.92
C THR A 214 -10.75 18.53 3.78
N GLY A 215 -10.15 19.27 4.72
CA GLY A 215 -10.88 20.15 5.64
C GLY A 215 -11.67 21.29 5.00
N GLU A 216 -11.09 22.04 4.05
CA GLU A 216 -11.79 23.15 3.38
C GLU A 216 -12.95 22.65 2.48
N PRO A 217 -12.75 21.63 1.62
CA PRO A 217 -13.85 21.00 0.88
C PRO A 217 -14.97 20.49 1.79
N PHE A 218 -14.61 19.85 2.91
CA PHE A 218 -15.61 19.36 3.86
C PHE A 218 -16.41 20.51 4.50
N ALA A 219 -15.75 21.62 4.86
CA ALA A 219 -16.43 22.80 5.36
C ALA A 219 -17.43 23.39 4.34
N LYS A 220 -17.13 23.31 3.04
CA LYS A 220 -18.07 23.72 1.98
C LYS A 220 -19.29 22.80 1.89
N LEU A 221 -19.09 21.49 2.04
CA LEU A 221 -20.20 20.53 2.16
C LEU A 221 -21.06 20.85 3.40
N ASP A 222 -20.41 21.14 4.52
CA ASP A 222 -21.07 21.49 5.78
C ASP A 222 -21.98 22.71 5.62
N ALA A 223 -21.43 23.78 5.04
CA ALA A 223 -22.15 25.01 4.74
C ALA A 223 -23.32 24.77 3.78
N ALA A 224 -23.14 23.94 2.75
CA ALA A 224 -24.21 23.61 1.80
C ALA A 224 -25.37 22.85 2.47
N VAL A 225 -25.07 21.96 3.41
CA VAL A 225 -26.08 21.26 4.21
C VAL A 225 -26.85 22.23 5.11
N GLU A 226 -26.15 23.14 5.79
CA GLU A 226 -26.77 24.13 6.69
C GLU A 226 -27.64 25.14 5.93
N GLU A 227 -27.16 25.66 4.80
CA GLU A 227 -27.91 26.56 3.93
C GLU A 227 -29.21 25.89 3.44
N ALA A 228 -29.12 24.65 2.95
CA ALA A 228 -30.28 23.90 2.51
C ALA A 228 -31.26 23.56 3.65
N ALA A 229 -30.77 23.30 4.86
CA ALA A 229 -31.60 23.00 6.03
C ALA A 229 -32.34 24.24 6.56
N SER A 230 -31.67 25.40 6.63
CA SER A 230 -32.23 26.64 7.17
C SER A 230 -33.42 27.18 6.35
N GLY A 231 -33.42 26.94 5.04
CA GLY A 231 -34.51 27.30 4.14
C GLY A 231 -35.68 26.30 4.11
N GLY A 232 -35.68 25.26 4.96
CA GLY A 232 -36.67 24.18 4.90
C GLY A 232 -36.53 23.30 3.65
N GLY A 233 -35.36 23.30 3.01
CA GLY A 233 -35.11 22.63 1.74
C GLY A 233 -35.10 21.09 1.81
N PHE A 234 -35.17 20.52 3.01
CA PHE A 234 -35.26 19.08 3.22
C PHE A 234 -36.46 18.69 4.09
N THR A 235 -37.17 17.66 3.64
CA THR A 235 -38.14 16.91 4.45
C THR A 235 -37.46 16.22 5.64
N ALA A 236 -38.24 15.78 6.63
CA ALA A 236 -37.69 15.06 7.78
C ALA A 236 -36.94 13.77 7.39
N ARG A 237 -37.41 13.06 6.37
CA ARG A 237 -36.75 11.85 5.85
C ARG A 237 -35.44 12.18 5.13
N GLU A 238 -35.43 13.22 4.31
CA GLU A 238 -34.22 13.67 3.61
C GLU A 238 -33.15 14.16 4.59
N ARG A 239 -33.54 14.86 5.67
CA ARG A 239 -32.58 15.29 6.71
C ARG A 239 -31.84 14.12 7.33
N ALA A 240 -32.53 13.06 7.71
CA ALA A 240 -31.87 11.87 8.27
C ALA A 240 -30.84 11.27 7.31
N ALA A 241 -31.14 11.23 6.00
CA ALA A 241 -30.20 10.75 4.99
C ALA A 241 -29.00 11.71 4.80
N VAL A 242 -29.28 13.02 4.73
CA VAL A 242 -28.26 14.08 4.61
C VAL A 242 -27.32 14.08 5.81
N ASP A 243 -27.84 13.97 7.03
CA ASP A 243 -27.05 13.94 8.25
C ASP A 243 -26.13 12.70 8.29
N LEU A 244 -26.64 11.54 7.85
CA LEU A 244 -25.82 10.33 7.78
C LEU A 244 -24.73 10.42 6.70
N ILE A 245 -25.04 11.04 5.55
CA ILE A 245 -24.05 11.34 4.51
C ILE A 245 -22.97 12.28 5.07
N ARG A 246 -23.37 13.42 5.66
CA ARG A 246 -22.48 14.41 6.27
C ARG A 246 -21.56 13.77 7.30
N TRP A 247 -22.12 12.98 8.22
CA TRP A 247 -21.36 12.29 9.25
C TRP A 247 -20.37 11.26 8.67
N SER A 248 -20.78 10.48 7.67
CA SER A 248 -19.90 9.47 7.07
C SER A 248 -18.73 10.12 6.32
N TRP A 249 -18.98 11.22 5.60
CA TRP A 249 -17.92 11.99 4.95
C TRP A 249 -17.02 12.68 5.96
N HIS A 250 -17.55 13.17 7.08
CA HIS A 250 -16.74 13.70 8.17
C HIS A 250 -15.75 12.66 8.67
N GLU A 251 -16.22 11.44 8.93
CA GLU A 251 -15.38 10.34 9.39
C GLU A 251 -14.29 9.99 8.36
N VAL A 252 -14.64 9.91 7.07
CA VAL A 252 -13.66 9.67 5.99
C VAL A 252 -12.59 10.77 5.98
N THR A 253 -12.98 12.04 6.03
CA THR A 253 -12.02 13.16 6.02
C THR A 253 -11.14 13.17 7.26
N ARG A 254 -11.70 12.87 8.43
CA ARG A 254 -10.94 12.80 9.69
C ARG A 254 -9.89 11.70 9.66
N GLU A 255 -10.23 10.51 9.20
CA GLU A 255 -9.28 9.39 9.11
C GLU A 255 -8.22 9.64 8.01
N LEU A 256 -8.58 10.31 6.91
CA LEU A 256 -7.62 10.72 5.89
C LEU A 256 -6.63 11.77 6.40
N ASP A 257 -7.08 12.74 7.19
CA ASP A 257 -6.22 13.75 7.78
C ASP A 257 -5.31 13.14 8.86
N ALA A 258 -5.84 12.26 9.72
CA ALA A 258 -5.05 11.51 10.70
C ALA A 258 -3.98 10.61 10.04
N LEU A 259 -4.31 9.97 8.91
CA LEU A 259 -3.36 9.22 8.11
C LEU A 259 -2.29 10.13 7.49
N CYS A 260 -2.66 11.35 7.12
CA CYS A 260 -1.74 12.35 6.57
C CYS A 260 -0.73 12.81 7.62
N ASP A 261 -1.18 13.11 8.83
CA ASP A 261 -0.33 13.50 9.96
C ASP A 261 0.67 12.39 10.34
N ALA A 262 0.25 11.12 10.26
CA ALA A 262 1.13 9.98 10.54
C ALA A 262 2.26 9.78 9.51
N VAL A 263 2.14 10.38 8.32
CA VAL A 263 3.12 10.28 7.23
C VAL A 263 4.06 11.50 7.21
N GLN A 264 3.66 12.64 7.77
CA GLN A 264 4.55 13.80 7.91
C GLN A 264 5.61 13.55 9.00
N PRO A 265 6.90 13.87 8.75
CA PRO A 265 7.89 13.85 9.80
C PRO A 265 7.56 14.95 10.82
N GLU A 266 7.60 14.63 12.13
CA GLU A 266 7.55 15.65 13.18
C GLU A 266 8.65 16.68 12.90
N SER A 267 8.22 17.92 12.68
CA SER A 267 9.08 19.09 12.43
C SER A 267 9.88 19.47 13.67
#